data_AF-A0A1D1UCW7-F1
#
_entry.id   AF-A0A1D1UCW7-F1
#
_cell.length_a   1.000
_cell.length_b   1.000
_cell.length_c   1.000
_cell.angle_alpha   90.00
_cell.angle_beta   90.00
_cell.angle_gamma   90.00
#
_symmetry.space_group_name_H-M   'P 1'
#
loop_
_entity.id
_entity.type
_entity.pdbx_description
1 polymer ?
#
loop_
_entity_poly.entity_id
_entity_poly.type
_entity_poly.pdbx_seq_one_letter_code
_entity_poly.pdbx_strand_id
1 'polypeptide(L)'
;MAKAAIIALLIGFCATLGSAGLIDRGQDLADVAKYPLITGFFRIEMNVVRLDTQGKSHTGLPCDIFDKCDPKIIAFIDTEKPNNDFGGDSVPYSNYITLVDANNTPDVVEIDKTISRDVCGKGVRKIAMRVRAIDKDGLNDDKIDNYKCHITGERNPPAENEKVAQWSPEIACAGEDRASSKVYLRYRWYNIPESTCRPSSNGQGLFSGLFSR
;
A
#
# COMPACT_ATOMS: atom_id res chain seq x y z
N MET A 1 -21.17 63.00 0.41
CA MET A 1 -21.86 61.91 -0.31
C MET A 1 -20.85 60.80 -0.55
N ALA A 2 -20.85 59.79 0.31
CA ALA A 2 -19.91 58.67 0.29
C ALA A 2 -20.47 57.51 -0.54
N LYS A 3 -19.67 56.95 -1.45
CA LYS A 3 -19.97 55.67 -2.11
C LYS A 3 -18.91 54.67 -1.68
N ALA A 4 -19.31 53.77 -0.78
CA ALA A 4 -18.56 52.57 -0.42
C ALA A 4 -18.74 51.51 -1.52
N ALA A 5 -17.64 51.05 -2.10
CA ALA A 5 -17.61 49.90 -2.98
C ALA A 5 -17.18 48.67 -2.16
N ILE A 6 -18.08 47.70 -2.05
CA ILE A 6 -17.89 46.43 -1.35
C ILE A 6 -17.06 45.52 -2.26
N ILE A 7 -15.81 45.24 -1.86
CA ILE A 7 -14.99 44.20 -2.47
C ILE A 7 -15.27 42.90 -1.70
N ALA A 8 -16.15 42.07 -2.25
CA ALA A 8 -16.33 40.68 -1.82
C ALA A 8 -15.37 39.81 -2.65
N LEU A 9 -14.14 39.63 -2.17
CA LEU A 9 -13.21 38.69 -2.77
C LEU A 9 -13.52 37.28 -2.25
N LEU A 10 -14.01 36.44 -3.14
CA LEU A 10 -14.25 35.01 -2.99
C LEU A 10 -12.97 34.28 -2.52
N ILE A 11 -12.87 34.01 -1.22
CA ILE A 11 -12.01 32.92 -0.71
C ILE A 11 -12.86 31.65 -0.72
N GLY A 12 -13.12 31.15 -1.92
CA GLY A 12 -13.59 29.79 -2.14
C GLY A 12 -12.40 28.85 -2.10
N PHE A 13 -11.72 28.75 -0.95
CA PHE A 13 -10.72 27.71 -0.74
C PHE A 13 -11.47 26.38 -0.69
N CYS A 14 -11.40 25.65 -1.80
CA CYS A 14 -11.98 24.34 -1.96
C CYS A 14 -11.33 23.40 -0.96
N ALA A 15 -11.94 23.30 0.22
CA ALA A 15 -11.58 22.36 1.26
C ALA A 15 -12.06 20.96 0.86
N THR A 16 -11.45 20.37 -0.17
CA THR A 16 -11.33 18.91 -0.24
C THR A 16 -10.22 18.50 0.74
N LEU A 17 -10.39 18.86 2.01
CA LEU A 17 -9.61 18.34 3.12
C LEU A 17 -10.07 16.90 3.31
N GLY A 18 -9.57 16.03 2.44
CA GLY A 18 -9.63 14.59 2.67
C GLY A 18 -9.10 14.30 4.07
N SER A 19 -9.73 13.33 4.71
CA SER A 19 -9.69 12.94 6.11
C SER A 19 -8.31 12.54 6.68
N ALA A 20 -7.20 12.95 6.06
CA ALA A 20 -5.87 12.71 6.58
C ALA A 20 -5.70 13.47 7.92
N GLY A 21 -5.42 12.71 8.97
CA GLY A 21 -5.25 13.24 10.32
C GLY A 21 -4.06 14.21 10.40
N LEU A 22 -3.96 14.97 11.49
CA LEU A 22 -2.82 15.87 11.72
C LEU A 22 -1.47 15.12 11.74
N ILE A 23 -1.48 13.86 12.17
CA ILE A 23 -0.31 12.99 12.23
C ILE A 23 0.20 12.68 10.80
N ASP A 24 -0.69 12.28 9.90
CA ASP A 24 -0.33 11.96 8.51
C ASP A 24 0.34 13.16 7.81
N ARG A 25 -0.21 14.36 8.02
CA ARG A 25 0.35 15.60 7.46
C ARG A 25 1.73 15.91 8.04
N GLY A 26 1.95 15.64 9.32
CA GLY A 26 3.25 15.78 9.95
C GLY A 26 4.29 14.84 9.33
N GLN A 27 3.89 13.59 9.06
CA GLN A 27 4.75 12.62 8.38
C GLN A 27 5.06 13.04 6.94
N ASP A 28 4.07 13.51 6.19
CA ASP A 28 4.28 14.02 4.82
C ASP A 28 5.29 15.17 4.78
N LEU A 29 5.22 16.11 5.73
CA LEU A 29 6.18 17.21 5.85
C LEU A 29 7.58 16.70 6.19
N ALA A 30 7.70 15.72 7.09
CA ALA A 30 8.98 15.10 7.41
C ALA A 30 9.58 14.36 6.21
N ASP A 31 8.74 13.69 5.41
CA ASP A 31 9.17 12.98 4.20
C ASP A 31 9.70 13.94 3.12
N VAL A 32 9.14 15.14 3.00
CA VAL A 32 9.62 16.17 2.07
C VAL A 32 11.08 16.54 2.34
N ALA A 33 11.46 16.62 3.62
CA ALA A 33 12.84 16.92 4.01
C ALA A 33 13.78 15.72 3.84
N LYS A 34 13.27 14.49 3.85
CA LYS A 34 14.08 13.27 3.92
C LYS A 34 14.26 12.56 2.58
N TYR A 35 13.21 12.47 1.76
CA TYR A 35 13.20 11.63 0.55
C TYR A 35 13.04 12.47 -0.72
N PRO A 36 13.78 12.14 -1.80
CA PRO A 36 13.69 12.88 -3.06
C PRO A 36 12.32 12.71 -3.71
N LEU A 37 11.88 13.75 -4.42
CA LEU A 37 10.68 13.65 -5.27
C LEU A 37 11.07 12.93 -6.56
N ILE A 38 10.50 11.75 -6.78
CA ILE A 38 10.67 10.99 -8.02
C ILE A 38 9.51 11.34 -8.95
N THR A 39 9.83 11.85 -10.13
CA THR A 39 8.87 12.28 -11.15
C THR A 39 9.09 11.53 -12.46
N GLY A 40 8.10 11.55 -13.35
CA GLY A 40 8.18 10.93 -14.67
C GLY A 40 7.17 9.80 -14.85
N PHE A 41 7.49 8.88 -15.77
CA PHE A 41 6.66 7.72 -16.10
C PHE A 41 7.45 6.46 -15.77
N PHE A 42 7.01 5.72 -14.76
CA PHE A 42 7.71 4.52 -14.32
C PHE A 42 6.73 3.45 -13.83
N ARG A 43 7.16 2.20 -13.96
CA ARG A 43 6.46 1.01 -13.46
C ARG A 43 7.14 0.54 -12.19
N ILE A 44 6.34 0.17 -11.21
CA ILE A 44 6.76 -0.52 -10.00
C ILE A 44 6.22 -1.94 -10.10
N GLU A 45 7.10 -2.91 -9.84
CA GLU A 45 6.72 -4.28 -9.62
C GLU A 45 7.01 -4.66 -8.17
N MET A 46 6.04 -5.33 -7.55
CA MET A 46 6.15 -5.87 -6.21
C MET A 46 5.97 -7.38 -6.29
N ASN A 47 6.99 -8.10 -5.87
CA ASN A 47 6.98 -9.55 -5.75
C ASN A 47 6.81 -9.92 -4.28
N VAL A 48 5.71 -10.61 -3.97
CA VAL A 48 5.45 -11.19 -2.66
C VAL A 48 6.02 -12.60 -2.69
N VAL A 49 7.17 -12.79 -2.02
CA VAL A 49 7.94 -14.03 -2.08
C VAL A 49 7.26 -15.10 -1.23
N ARG A 50 7.10 -14.82 0.07
CA ARG A 50 6.48 -15.73 1.04
C ARG A 50 5.93 -14.97 2.23
N LEU A 51 5.07 -15.62 3.00
CA LEU A 51 4.50 -15.10 4.25
C LEU A 51 4.76 -16.11 5.38
N ASP A 52 5.27 -15.64 6.51
CA ASP A 52 5.38 -16.41 7.76
C ASP A 52 4.30 -15.93 8.75
N THR A 53 3.23 -16.71 8.86
CA THR A 53 2.10 -16.46 9.78
C THR A 53 2.41 -16.93 11.20
N GLN A 54 3.38 -17.84 11.34
CA GLN A 54 3.66 -18.58 12.57
C GLN A 54 2.43 -19.32 13.13
N GLY A 55 1.48 -19.69 12.25
CA GLY A 55 0.25 -20.39 12.59
C GLY A 55 -0.72 -19.59 13.46
N LYS A 56 -0.64 -18.25 13.47
CA LYS A 56 -1.32 -17.40 14.44
C LYS A 56 -2.01 -16.20 13.81
N SER A 57 -3.15 -15.80 14.37
CA SER A 57 -3.83 -14.54 14.06
C SER A 57 -3.12 -13.34 14.67
N HIS A 58 -3.65 -12.14 14.43
CA HIS A 58 -3.07 -10.87 14.88
C HIS A 58 -3.07 -10.75 16.42
N THR A 59 -3.97 -11.47 17.10
CA THR A 59 -4.05 -11.56 18.57
C THR A 59 -2.93 -12.42 19.17
N GLY A 60 -2.23 -13.20 18.36
CA GLY A 60 -1.22 -14.17 18.80
C GLY A 60 -1.80 -15.54 19.20
N LEU A 61 -3.12 -15.70 19.15
CA LEU A 61 -3.81 -16.99 19.20
C LEU A 61 -3.55 -17.77 17.91
N PRO A 62 -3.62 -19.11 17.93
CA PRO A 62 -3.58 -19.89 16.70
C PRO A 62 -4.74 -19.48 15.78
N CYS A 63 -4.52 -19.56 14.46
CA CYS A 63 -5.55 -19.35 13.43
C CYS A 63 -6.79 -20.20 13.74
N ASP A 64 -6.60 -21.51 13.71
CA ASP A 64 -7.60 -22.49 14.12
C ASP A 64 -7.16 -23.30 15.34
N ILE A 65 -8.12 -23.86 16.07
CA ILE A 65 -7.85 -24.68 17.25
C ILE A 65 -7.36 -26.09 16.86
N PHE A 66 -7.87 -26.65 15.76
CA PHE A 66 -7.65 -28.06 15.39
C PHE A 66 -6.88 -28.27 14.09
N ASP A 67 -6.63 -27.20 13.34
CA ASP A 67 -6.00 -27.21 12.03
C ASP A 67 -5.07 -26.01 11.83
N LYS A 68 -4.65 -25.76 10.58
CA LYS A 68 -3.73 -24.67 10.20
C LYS A 68 -4.52 -23.61 9.47
N CYS A 69 -3.97 -22.39 9.43
CA CYS A 69 -4.59 -21.27 8.74
C CYS A 69 -5.00 -21.61 7.30
N ASP A 70 -6.16 -21.05 6.92
CA ASP A 70 -6.76 -20.94 5.61
C ASP A 70 -6.52 -19.53 5.01
N PRO A 71 -5.28 -19.17 4.62
CA PRO A 71 -4.94 -17.79 4.32
C PRO A 71 -5.59 -17.31 3.02
N LYS A 72 -6.18 -16.12 3.10
CA LYS A 72 -6.42 -15.25 1.95
C LYS A 72 -5.48 -14.06 2.01
N ILE A 73 -4.57 -13.99 1.04
CA ILE A 73 -3.50 -13.00 0.98
C ILE A 73 -3.77 -12.07 -0.20
N ILE A 74 -3.96 -10.79 0.11
CA ILE A 74 -4.24 -9.74 -0.86
C ILE A 74 -3.14 -8.68 -0.82
N ALA A 75 -2.83 -8.07 -1.95
CA ALA A 75 -1.73 -7.13 -2.03
C ALA A 75 -2.01 -5.93 -2.96
N PHE A 76 -1.35 -4.80 -2.68
CA PHE A 76 -1.53 -3.56 -3.42
C PHE A 76 -0.27 -2.69 -3.37
N ILE A 77 0.00 -1.98 -4.47
CA ILE A 77 1.06 -0.96 -4.55
C ILE A 77 0.39 0.41 -4.39
N ASP A 78 0.56 1.03 -3.23
CA ASP A 78 -0.04 2.32 -2.90
C ASP A 78 0.92 3.47 -3.21
N THR A 79 0.65 4.13 -4.33
CA THR A 79 1.41 5.27 -4.85
C THR A 79 0.83 6.63 -4.44
N GLU A 80 -0.26 6.66 -3.67
CA GLU A 80 -1.03 7.89 -3.40
C GLU A 80 -1.07 8.23 -1.91
N LYS A 81 -1.26 7.24 -1.03
CA LYS A 81 -1.49 7.46 0.40
C LYS A 81 -0.60 6.58 1.28
N PRO A 82 0.73 6.61 1.09
CA PRO A 82 1.64 5.68 1.75
C PRO A 82 1.66 5.80 3.28
N ASN A 83 1.33 6.97 3.83
CA ASN A 83 1.34 7.24 5.28
C ASN A 83 0.04 6.81 5.97
N ASN A 84 -1.09 6.94 5.28
CA ASN A 84 -2.41 6.62 5.82
C ASN A 84 -2.54 5.16 6.29
N ASP A 85 -3.48 4.96 7.21
CA ASP A 85 -3.87 3.67 7.76
C ASP A 85 -4.38 2.70 6.69
N PHE A 86 -4.36 1.41 7.01
CA PHE A 86 -4.92 0.37 6.15
C PHE A 86 -6.44 0.51 5.98
N GLY A 87 -6.97 -0.06 4.90
CA GLY A 87 -8.40 0.02 4.58
C GLY A 87 -8.78 1.36 3.94
N GLY A 88 -9.99 1.84 4.24
CA GLY A 88 -10.63 2.95 3.53
C GLY A 88 -9.85 4.27 3.54
N ASP A 89 -8.93 4.49 4.48
CA ASP A 89 -8.14 5.73 4.57
C ASP A 89 -7.04 5.80 3.52
N SER A 90 -6.46 4.66 3.14
CA SER A 90 -5.46 4.55 2.05
C SER A 90 -6.07 3.98 0.77
N VAL A 91 -6.48 2.72 0.80
CA VAL A 91 -7.06 1.97 -0.31
C VAL A 91 -8.02 0.90 0.25
N PRO A 92 -9.29 0.88 -0.16
CA PRO A 92 -10.23 -0.17 0.25
C PRO A 92 -9.72 -1.56 -0.10
N TYR A 93 -9.90 -2.54 0.78
CA TYR A 93 -9.39 -3.91 0.57
C TYR A 93 -9.95 -4.59 -0.68
N SER A 94 -11.15 -4.20 -1.14
CA SER A 94 -11.75 -4.66 -2.39
C SER A 94 -10.95 -4.30 -3.64
N ASN A 95 -10.05 -3.31 -3.56
CA ASN A 95 -9.18 -2.91 -4.66
C ASN A 95 -7.83 -3.65 -4.66
N TYR A 96 -7.57 -4.49 -3.66
CA TYR A 96 -6.34 -5.29 -3.60
C TYR A 96 -6.44 -6.47 -4.57
N ILE A 97 -5.29 -6.92 -5.07
CA ILE A 97 -5.19 -8.11 -5.90
C ILE A 97 -5.04 -9.32 -4.98
N THR A 98 -5.91 -10.32 -5.15
CA THR A 98 -5.79 -11.60 -4.43
C THR A 98 -4.63 -12.40 -5.01
N LEU A 99 -3.67 -12.75 -4.17
CA LEU A 99 -2.48 -13.52 -4.53
C LEU A 99 -2.61 -15.00 -4.15
N VAL A 100 -3.17 -15.24 -2.97
CA VAL A 100 -3.43 -16.57 -2.42
C VAL A 100 -4.83 -16.59 -1.84
N ASP A 101 -5.53 -17.69 -2.11
CA ASP A 101 -6.78 -18.07 -1.47
C ASP A 101 -6.71 -19.59 -1.30
N ALA A 102 -6.26 -20.04 -0.14
CA ALA A 102 -5.91 -21.43 0.13
C ALA A 102 -6.47 -21.89 1.48
N ASN A 103 -6.43 -23.20 1.73
CA ASN A 103 -6.87 -23.80 2.98
C ASN A 103 -5.72 -24.63 3.58
N ASN A 104 -5.60 -24.65 4.90
CA ASN A 104 -4.79 -25.55 5.70
C ASN A 104 -3.31 -25.52 5.31
N THR A 105 -2.82 -24.31 5.05
CA THR A 105 -1.45 -24.09 4.57
C THR A 105 -0.43 -24.22 5.70
N PRO A 106 0.84 -24.54 5.41
CA PRO A 106 1.92 -24.43 6.39
C PRO A 106 2.08 -23.00 6.92
N ASP A 107 2.66 -22.84 8.11
CA ASP A 107 2.94 -21.54 8.73
C ASP A 107 3.75 -20.58 7.83
N VAL A 108 4.62 -21.16 6.99
CA VAL A 108 5.33 -20.46 5.93
C VAL A 108 4.65 -20.78 4.60
N VAL A 109 3.98 -19.77 4.04
CA VAL A 109 3.25 -19.84 2.77
C VAL A 109 4.15 -19.31 1.66
N GLU A 110 4.60 -20.17 0.76
CA GLU A 110 5.32 -19.78 -0.45
C GLU A 110 4.34 -19.20 -1.49
N ILE A 111 4.61 -17.99 -1.97
CA ILE A 111 3.67 -17.21 -2.79
C ILE A 111 4.24 -16.99 -4.20
N ASP A 112 5.42 -16.38 -4.27
CA ASP A 112 6.12 -15.92 -5.48
C ASP A 112 5.18 -15.34 -6.57
N LYS A 113 4.33 -14.39 -6.16
CA LYS A 113 3.43 -13.67 -7.07
C LYS A 113 3.86 -12.22 -7.21
N THR A 114 3.75 -11.70 -8.43
CA THR A 114 4.14 -10.33 -8.75
C THR A 114 2.93 -9.54 -9.24
N ILE A 115 2.78 -8.33 -8.70
CA ILE A 115 1.85 -7.32 -9.21
C ILE A 115 2.63 -6.10 -9.67
N SER A 116 2.04 -5.30 -10.56
CA SER A 116 2.65 -4.06 -11.03
C SER A 116 1.67 -2.90 -11.06
N ARG A 117 2.20 -1.70 -10.84
CA ARG A 117 1.45 -0.45 -10.93
C ARG A 117 2.33 0.65 -11.50
N ASP A 118 1.74 1.53 -12.30
CA ASP A 118 2.46 2.59 -12.99
C ASP A 118 2.18 3.95 -12.32
N VAL A 119 3.19 4.81 -12.29
CA VAL A 119 3.07 6.22 -11.94
C VAL A 119 3.22 7.02 -13.23
N CYS A 120 2.17 7.77 -13.62
CA CYS A 120 2.10 8.46 -14.91
C CYS A 120 2.17 9.98 -14.73
N GLY A 121 3.39 10.53 -14.74
CA GLY A 121 3.66 11.97 -14.71
C GLY A 121 3.52 12.63 -13.32
N LYS A 122 3.10 11.88 -12.30
CA LYS A 122 2.99 12.37 -10.92
C LYS A 122 4.33 12.26 -10.19
N GLY A 123 4.57 13.18 -9.26
CA GLY A 123 5.70 13.10 -8.33
C GLY A 123 5.34 12.29 -7.08
N VAL A 124 6.19 11.34 -6.69
CA VAL A 124 6.04 10.56 -5.46
C VAL A 124 7.35 10.56 -4.67
N ARG A 125 7.27 10.57 -3.34
CA ARG A 125 8.44 10.45 -2.45
C ARG A 125 8.54 9.07 -1.80
N LYS A 126 7.37 8.48 -1.54
CA LYS A 126 7.22 7.15 -0.94
C LYS A 126 6.13 6.39 -1.67
N ILE A 127 6.35 5.09 -1.82
CA ILE A 127 5.35 4.14 -2.31
C ILE A 127 5.23 3.07 -1.24
N ALA A 128 4.01 2.72 -0.83
CA ALA A 128 3.77 1.67 0.16
C ALA A 128 3.39 0.37 -0.54
N MET A 129 4.23 -0.65 -0.37
CA MET A 129 3.89 -2.05 -0.62
C MET A 129 2.99 -2.52 0.52
N ARG A 130 1.71 -2.74 0.22
CA ARG A 130 0.70 -3.15 1.19
C ARG A 130 0.32 -4.60 0.96
N VAL A 131 0.40 -5.42 2.00
CA VAL A 131 -0.11 -6.80 2.01
C VAL A 131 -1.04 -6.93 3.19
N ARG A 132 -2.16 -7.63 3.00
CA ARG A 132 -3.06 -8.04 4.08
C ARG A 132 -3.24 -9.55 3.99
N ALA A 133 -3.12 -10.21 5.13
CA ALA A 133 -3.42 -11.62 5.29
C ALA A 133 -4.55 -11.78 6.30
N ILE A 134 -5.53 -12.59 5.94
CA ILE A 134 -6.60 -13.04 6.82
C ILE A 134 -6.67 -14.56 6.76
N ASP A 135 -7.21 -15.14 7.81
CA ASP A 135 -7.61 -16.52 7.93
C ASP A 135 -9.12 -16.63 7.68
N LYS A 136 -9.55 -17.64 6.92
CA LYS A 136 -10.94 -17.74 6.46
C LYS A 136 -11.77 -18.66 7.34
N ASP A 137 -12.46 -18.10 8.33
CA ASP A 137 -13.42 -18.85 9.16
C ASP A 137 -14.84 -18.78 8.60
N GLY A 138 -15.05 -19.38 7.41
CA GLY A 138 -16.36 -19.47 6.77
C GLY A 138 -17.05 -18.13 6.49
N LEU A 139 -17.75 -17.56 7.48
CA LEU A 139 -18.44 -16.27 7.40
C LEU A 139 -17.69 -15.09 8.06
N ASN A 140 -16.68 -15.35 8.88
CA ASN A 140 -15.88 -14.31 9.53
C ASN A 140 -14.44 -14.37 9.02
N ASP A 141 -13.86 -13.21 8.73
CA ASP A 141 -12.45 -13.10 8.38
C ASP A 141 -11.65 -12.85 9.69
N ASP A 142 -10.82 -13.80 10.14
CA ASP A 142 -9.87 -13.55 11.24
C ASP A 142 -8.60 -12.89 10.69
N LYS A 143 -8.18 -11.78 11.27
CA LYS A 143 -7.02 -11.04 10.77
C LYS A 143 -5.74 -11.79 11.17
N ILE A 144 -4.88 -12.10 10.21
CA ILE A 144 -3.50 -12.52 10.49
C ILE A 144 -2.64 -11.29 10.76
N ASP A 145 -2.47 -10.42 9.76
CA ASP A 145 -1.86 -9.10 9.95
C ASP A 145 -2.01 -8.21 8.69
N ASN A 146 -1.61 -6.94 8.84
CA ASN A 146 -1.32 -6.03 7.76
C ASN A 146 0.19 -5.77 7.69
N TYR A 147 0.75 -5.63 6.50
CA TYR A 147 2.18 -5.42 6.28
C TYR A 147 2.42 -4.25 5.34
N LYS A 148 3.18 -3.24 5.80
CA LYS A 148 3.48 -2.02 5.05
C LYS A 148 5.00 -1.81 4.96
N CYS A 149 5.53 -1.88 3.74
CA CYS A 149 6.93 -1.55 3.47
C CYS A 149 7.07 -0.45 2.44
N HIS A 150 7.98 0.48 2.67
CA HIS A 150 8.15 1.65 1.81
C HIS A 150 9.26 1.46 0.78
N ILE A 151 8.98 1.88 -0.44
CA ILE A 151 9.97 2.12 -1.49
C ILE A 151 10.26 3.62 -1.50
N THR A 152 11.54 3.98 -1.47
CA THR A 152 12.04 5.36 -1.50
C THR A 152 13.21 5.48 -2.49
N GLY A 153 13.39 6.68 -3.05
CA GLY A 153 14.27 6.90 -4.21
C GLY A 153 15.71 7.29 -3.89
N GLU A 154 16.11 7.41 -2.63
CA GLU A 154 17.41 8.01 -2.27
C GLU A 154 18.61 7.09 -2.56
N ARG A 155 18.46 5.77 -2.40
CA ARG A 155 19.55 4.80 -2.68
C ARG A 155 19.38 4.06 -4.00
N ASN A 156 18.14 3.85 -4.42
CA ASN A 156 17.80 3.00 -5.56
C ASN A 156 16.67 3.65 -6.36
N PRO A 157 16.92 4.74 -7.12
CA PRO A 157 15.90 5.36 -7.96
C PRO A 157 15.43 4.43 -9.09
N PRO A 158 14.34 4.75 -9.82
CA PRO A 158 13.90 3.94 -10.94
C PRO A 158 15.01 3.71 -11.97
N ALA A 159 15.19 2.45 -12.39
CA ALA A 159 16.17 2.11 -13.42
C ALA A 159 15.76 2.68 -14.79
N GLU A 160 16.71 2.74 -15.73
CA GLU A 160 16.48 3.34 -17.05
C GLU A 160 15.35 2.65 -17.83
N ASN A 161 15.23 1.33 -17.72
CA ASN A 161 14.23 0.52 -18.39
C ASN A 161 14.10 -0.85 -17.71
N GLU A 162 13.12 -1.65 -18.13
CA GLU A 162 12.85 -2.98 -17.59
C GLU A 162 14.05 -3.93 -17.64
N LYS A 163 14.84 -3.88 -18.71
CA LYS A 163 15.92 -4.85 -18.95
C LYS A 163 17.07 -4.72 -17.96
N VAL A 164 17.33 -3.50 -17.50
CA VAL A 164 18.40 -3.20 -16.53
C VAL A 164 17.89 -3.14 -15.10
N ALA A 165 16.56 -3.14 -14.90
CA ALA A 165 15.93 -3.07 -13.59
C ALA A 165 16.25 -4.34 -12.76
N GLN A 166 17.00 -4.16 -11.69
CA GLN A 166 17.31 -5.23 -10.75
C GLN A 166 16.25 -5.33 -9.67
N TRP A 167 15.95 -6.55 -9.24
CA TRP A 167 15.18 -6.79 -8.03
C TRP A 167 15.96 -6.32 -6.80
N SER A 168 15.26 -5.71 -5.85
CA SER A 168 15.80 -5.47 -4.52
C SER A 168 16.17 -6.79 -3.84
N PRO A 169 17.05 -6.77 -2.82
CA PRO A 169 17.13 -7.85 -1.86
C PRO A 169 15.75 -8.16 -1.26
N GLU A 170 15.57 -9.35 -0.69
CA GLU A 170 14.38 -9.66 0.09
C GLU A 170 14.29 -8.75 1.31
N ILE A 171 13.11 -8.15 1.49
CA ILE A 171 12.77 -7.27 2.60
C ILE A 171 11.85 -8.05 3.53
N ALA A 172 12.30 -8.31 4.75
CA ALA A 172 11.47 -8.91 5.80
C ALA A 172 10.54 -7.85 6.41
N CYS A 173 9.37 -7.69 5.80
CA CYS A 173 8.38 -6.70 6.20
C CYS A 173 7.61 -7.16 7.45
N ALA A 174 7.71 -6.40 8.54
CA ALA A 174 7.04 -6.72 9.79
C ALA A 174 5.52 -6.51 9.70
N GLY A 175 4.76 -7.39 10.36
CA GLY A 175 3.36 -7.17 10.64
C GLY A 175 3.15 -5.94 11.53
N GLU A 176 2.04 -5.23 11.29
CA GLU A 176 1.61 -4.05 12.04
C GLU A 176 1.25 -4.41 13.49
N ASP A 177 0.51 -5.51 13.67
CA ASP A 177 0.06 -5.96 14.99
C ASP A 177 1.09 -6.91 15.63
N ARG A 178 1.67 -7.80 14.82
CA ARG A 178 2.66 -8.79 15.26
C ARG A 178 3.93 -8.68 14.42
N ALA A 179 4.87 -7.90 14.93
CA ALA A 179 6.17 -7.72 14.29
C ALA A 179 6.96 -9.03 14.09
N SER A 180 6.64 -10.12 14.80
CA SER A 180 7.25 -11.44 14.59
C SER A 180 6.74 -12.14 13.32
N SER A 181 5.52 -11.86 12.87
CA SER A 181 5.03 -12.29 11.56
C SER A 181 5.65 -11.42 10.47
N LYS A 182 6.15 -12.07 9.41
CA LYS A 182 6.88 -11.41 8.32
C LYS A 182 6.31 -11.78 6.97
N VAL A 183 6.11 -10.78 6.11
CA VAL A 183 6.02 -11.00 4.67
C VAL A 183 7.33 -10.62 4.02
N TYR A 184 7.83 -11.47 3.13
CA TYR A 184 9.08 -11.25 2.42
C TYR A 184 8.78 -10.68 1.04
N LEU A 185 9.26 -9.46 0.81
CA LEU A 185 8.94 -8.68 -0.39
C LEU A 185 10.21 -8.38 -1.17
N ARG A 186 10.09 -8.32 -2.49
CA ARG A 186 11.08 -7.69 -3.37
C ARG A 186 10.36 -6.69 -4.25
N TYR A 187 11.08 -5.66 -4.68
CA TYR A 187 10.57 -4.73 -5.67
C TYR A 187 11.60 -4.48 -6.77
N ARG A 188 11.11 -4.08 -7.93
CA ARG A 188 11.91 -3.38 -8.94
C ARG A 188 11.07 -2.27 -9.52
N TRP A 189 11.71 -1.20 -9.95
CA TRP A 189 11.03 -0.10 -10.62
C TRP A 189 11.91 0.52 -11.68
N TYR A 190 11.28 0.99 -12.75
CA TYR A 190 11.99 1.43 -13.95
C TYR A 190 11.14 2.36 -14.78
N ASN A 191 11.80 3.26 -15.50
CA ASN A 191 11.14 4.17 -16.41
C ASN A 191 10.47 3.40 -17.56
N ILE A 192 9.31 3.90 -17.97
CA ILE A 192 8.54 3.39 -19.10
C ILE A 192 8.17 4.53 -20.04
N PRO A 193 7.99 4.29 -21.36
CA PRO A 193 7.44 5.31 -22.25
C PRO A 193 6.06 5.77 -21.78
N GLU A 194 5.78 7.06 -21.85
CA GLU A 194 4.49 7.66 -21.48
C GLU A 194 3.32 6.95 -22.17
N SER A 195 3.47 6.58 -23.44
CA SER A 195 2.46 5.86 -24.23
C SER A 195 2.09 4.47 -23.68
N THR A 196 2.92 3.90 -22.82
CA THR A 196 2.70 2.57 -22.19
C THR A 196 2.25 2.66 -20.74
N CYS A 197 2.14 3.88 -20.19
CA CYS A 197 1.79 4.10 -18.80
C CYS A 197 0.30 3.88 -18.56
N ARG A 198 -0.04 3.00 -17.62
CA ARG A 198 -1.43 2.65 -17.30
C ARG A 198 -1.97 3.58 -16.21
N PRO A 199 -3.04 4.37 -16.47
CA PRO A 199 -3.70 5.14 -15.43
C PRO A 199 -4.17 4.23 -14.29
N SER A 200 -4.03 4.69 -13.05
CA SER A 200 -4.48 3.96 -11.87
C SER A 200 -4.98 4.92 -10.78
N SER A 201 -5.82 4.41 -9.89
CA SER A 201 -6.34 5.13 -8.73
C SER A 201 -6.46 4.18 -7.54
N ASN A 202 -6.32 4.69 -6.31
CA ASN A 202 -6.67 3.94 -5.10
C ASN A 202 -8.18 3.68 -4.97
N GLY A 203 -9.02 4.29 -5.83
CA GLY A 203 -10.43 3.91 -5.98
C GLY A 203 -11.32 4.25 -4.78
N GLN A 204 -11.03 5.33 -4.05
CA GLN A 204 -11.90 5.79 -2.98
C GLN A 204 -13.16 6.46 -3.56
N GLY A 205 -14.27 5.73 -3.60
CA GLY A 205 -15.59 6.33 -3.80
C GLY A 205 -15.99 7.19 -2.60
N LEU A 206 -16.99 8.07 -2.77
CA LEU A 206 -17.48 8.98 -1.72
C LEU A 206 -17.89 8.28 -0.41
N PHE A 207 -18.16 6.96 -0.45
CA PHE A 207 -18.60 6.13 0.67
C PHE A 207 -17.59 5.04 1.09
N SER A 208 -16.38 5.00 0.54
CA SER A 208 -15.46 3.88 0.79
C SER A 208 -15.01 3.76 2.24
N GLY A 209 -14.99 4.85 3.01
CA GLY A 209 -14.65 4.81 4.44
C GLY A 209 -15.75 4.23 5.35
N LEU A 210 -17.01 4.17 4.90
CA LEU A 210 -18.14 3.74 5.74
C LEU A 210 -18.27 2.21 5.88
N PHE A 211 -17.67 1.43 4.97
CA PHE A 211 -17.85 -0.03 4.89
C PHE A 211 -16.54 -0.84 4.95
N SER A 212 -15.41 -0.21 5.31
CA SER A 212 -14.07 -0.85 5.28
C SER A 212 -13.61 -1.46 6.62
N ARG A 213 -14.53 -1.75 7.55
CA ARG A 213 -14.16 -2.36 8.84
C ARG A 213 -13.95 -3.86 8.72
#